data_AF-A0A2J6SBI0-F1
#
_entry.id   AF-A0A2J6SBI0-F1
#
_cell.length_a   1.000
_cell.length_b   1.000
_cell.length_c   1.000
_cell.angle_alpha   90.00
_cell.angle_beta   90.00
_cell.angle_gamma   90.00
#
_symmetry.space_group_name_H-M   'P 1'
#
loop_
_entity.id
_entity.type
_entity.pdbx_description
1 polymer ?
#
loop_
_entity_poly.entity_id
_entity_poly.type
_entity_poly.pdbx_seq_one_letter_code
_entity_poly.pdbx_strand_id
1 'polypeptide(L)'
;KVAAQEAVHVATIETLLTSNGAKTVAPCKYTFPVSNTNDFLLQANVITSASIGAVNALTALIAQSDPDLVTSTSSIITIEARHDAFFRIAVAQVPNPTPFDTPLSPTYAFNLVLAFVEP
;
A
#
# COMPACT_ATOMS: atom_id res chain seq x y z
N LYS A 1 2.88 12.77 8.31
CA LYS A 1 2.32 13.08 6.98
C LYS A 1 1.74 11.85 6.29
N VAL A 2 2.32 10.67 6.50
CA VAL A 2 1.84 9.37 6.00
C VAL A 2 0.31 9.26 5.92
N ALA A 3 -0.40 9.36 7.05
CA ALA A 3 -1.87 9.25 7.07
C ALA A 3 -2.61 10.21 6.11
N ALA A 4 -2.14 11.44 5.94
CA ALA A 4 -2.73 12.40 5.01
C ALA A 4 -2.42 12.05 3.55
N GLN A 5 -1.25 11.46 3.28
CA GLN A 5 -0.88 11.00 1.94
C GLN A 5 -1.66 9.73 1.56
N GLU A 6 -1.86 8.79 2.50
CA GLU A 6 -2.70 7.61 2.31
C GLU A 6 -4.15 7.98 1.97
N ALA A 7 -4.70 8.99 2.67
CA ALA A 7 -6.04 9.49 2.35
C ALA A 7 -6.14 10.02 0.92
N VAL A 8 -5.08 10.66 0.40
CA VAL A 8 -5.01 11.12 -1.00
C VAL A 8 -4.85 9.95 -1.96
N HIS A 9 -4.08 8.92 -1.62
CA HIS A 9 -3.98 7.69 -2.42
C HIS A 9 -5.35 7.02 -2.59
N VAL A 10 -6.09 6.85 -1.49
CA VAL A 10 -7.45 6.29 -1.50
C VAL A 10 -8.38 7.13 -2.37
N ALA A 11 -8.46 8.45 -2.15
CA ALA A 11 -9.31 9.33 -2.93
C ALA A 11 -8.96 9.31 -4.44
N THR A 12 -7.67 9.21 -4.77
CA THR A 12 -7.19 9.10 -6.16
C THR A 12 -7.69 7.79 -6.78
N ILE A 13 -7.55 6.66 -6.08
CA ILE A 13 -8.01 5.35 -6.58
C ILE A 13 -9.53 5.32 -6.72
N GLU A 14 -10.29 5.87 -5.76
CA GLU A 14 -11.74 5.96 -5.84
C GLU A 14 -12.21 6.81 -7.03
N THR A 15 -11.53 7.92 -7.29
CA THR A 15 -11.78 8.77 -8.46
C THR A 15 -11.52 7.99 -9.76
N LEU A 16 -10.43 7.24 -9.83
CA LEU A 16 -10.10 6.41 -11.00
C LEU A 16 -11.12 5.29 -11.22
N LEU A 17 -11.59 4.63 -10.16
CA LEU A 17 -12.62 3.59 -10.27
C LEU A 17 -13.92 4.17 -10.82
N THR A 18 -14.39 5.27 -10.22
CA THR A 18 -15.65 5.90 -10.63
C THR A 18 -15.60 6.49 -12.04
N SER A 19 -14.48 7.10 -12.44
CA SER A 19 -14.31 7.63 -13.81
C SER A 19 -14.32 6.54 -14.88
N ASN A 20 -13.99 5.30 -14.51
CA ASN A 20 -14.01 4.13 -15.39
C ASN A 20 -15.26 3.26 -15.22
N GLY A 21 -16.31 3.78 -14.57
CA GLY A 21 -17.58 3.08 -14.39
C GLY A 21 -17.54 1.91 -13.40
N ALA A 22 -16.46 1.77 -12.63
CA ALA A 22 -16.33 0.78 -11.56
C ALA A 22 -16.90 1.31 -10.24
N LYS A 23 -17.27 0.39 -9.34
CA LYS A 23 -17.70 0.73 -7.98
C LYS A 23 -16.48 0.95 -7.09
N THR A 24 -16.56 1.91 -6.18
CA THR A 24 -15.58 2.03 -5.09
C THR A 24 -15.74 0.90 -4.09
N VAL A 25 -14.65 0.59 -3.38
CA VAL A 25 -14.63 -0.42 -2.33
C VAL A 25 -14.83 0.26 -0.99
N ALA A 26 -15.89 -0.11 -0.26
CA ALA A 26 -16.12 0.42 1.07
C ALA A 26 -15.05 -0.08 2.06
N PRO A 27 -14.60 0.76 3.02
CA PRO A 27 -13.63 0.32 4.02
C PRO A 27 -14.24 -0.74 4.93
N CYS A 28 -13.44 -1.76 5.29
CA CYS A 28 -13.77 -2.67 6.38
C CYS A 28 -13.46 -2.03 7.74
N LYS A 29 -13.93 -2.67 8.81
CA LYS A 29 -13.43 -2.38 10.15
C LYS A 29 -12.18 -3.22 10.41
N TYR A 30 -11.12 -2.58 10.90
CA TYR A 30 -9.82 -3.21 11.11
C TYR A 30 -9.40 -3.13 12.57
N THR A 31 -8.84 -4.22 13.07
CA THR A 31 -8.14 -4.27 14.36
C THR A 31 -6.71 -4.77 14.13
N PHE A 32 -5.72 -3.98 14.55
CA PHE A 32 -4.31 -4.32 14.44
C PHE A 32 -3.76 -4.79 15.80
N PRO A 33 -2.94 -5.85 15.86
CA PRO A 33 -2.39 -6.40 17.10
C PRO A 33 -1.21 -5.56 17.63
N VAL A 34 -1.44 -4.28 17.90
CA VAL A 34 -0.39 -3.34 18.34
C VAL A 34 -0.67 -2.85 19.76
N SER A 35 0.34 -2.92 20.63
CA SER A 35 0.19 -2.55 22.05
C SER A 35 0.95 -1.28 22.45
N ASN A 36 1.92 -0.87 21.62
CA ASN A 36 2.80 0.27 21.88
C ASN A 36 3.28 0.89 20.56
N THR A 37 4.00 2.01 20.65
CA THR A 37 4.51 2.74 19.48
C THR A 37 5.45 1.91 18.61
N ASN A 38 6.30 1.07 19.22
CA ASN A 38 7.23 0.25 18.45
C ASN A 38 6.50 -0.85 17.66
N ASP A 39 5.52 -1.52 18.28
CA ASP A 39 4.65 -2.48 17.59
C ASP A 39 3.91 -1.80 16.43
N PHE A 40 3.39 -0.59 16.66
CA PHE A 40 2.73 0.20 15.62
C PHE A 40 3.64 0.47 14.43
N LEU A 41 4.88 0.93 14.66
CA LEU A 41 5.84 1.22 13.59
C LEU A 41 6.25 -0.04 12.82
N LEU A 42 6.45 -1.16 13.52
CA LEU A 42 6.74 -2.46 12.89
C LEU A 42 5.56 -2.96 12.05
N GLN A 43 4.34 -2.87 12.58
CA GLN A 43 3.14 -3.26 11.87
C GLN A 43 2.88 -2.38 10.64
N ALA A 44 3.11 -1.06 10.78
CA ALA A 44 3.03 -0.12 9.68
C ALA A 44 4.05 -0.43 8.57
N ASN A 45 5.30 -0.76 8.94
CA ASN A 45 6.31 -1.20 7.98
C ASN A 45 5.84 -2.45 7.19
N VAL A 46 5.30 -3.47 7.87
CA VAL A 46 4.80 -4.68 7.19
C VAL A 46 3.69 -4.36 6.20
N ILE A 47 2.72 -3.53 6.60
CA ILE A 47 1.59 -3.15 5.72
C ILE A 47 2.09 -2.32 4.53
N THR A 48 2.95 -1.33 4.76
CA THR A 48 3.49 -0.49 3.68
C THR A 48 4.35 -1.30 2.70
N SER A 49 5.24 -2.16 3.20
CA SER A 49 6.00 -3.10 2.35
C SER A 49 5.08 -3.98 1.50
N ALA A 50 3.96 -4.47 2.06
CA ALA A 50 2.98 -5.23 1.32
C ALA A 50 2.23 -4.39 0.27
N SER A 51 1.87 -3.14 0.60
CA SER A 51 1.26 -2.18 -0.32
C SER A 51 2.18 -1.90 -1.53
N ILE A 52 3.49 -1.70 -1.32
CA ILE A 52 4.45 -1.52 -2.41
C ILE A 52 4.40 -2.71 -3.38
N GLY A 53 4.47 -3.93 -2.85
CA GLY A 53 4.40 -5.14 -3.66
C GLY A 53 3.09 -5.24 -4.44
N ALA A 54 1.96 -4.94 -3.80
CA ALA A 54 0.64 -4.99 -4.42
C ALA A 54 0.47 -3.97 -5.54
N VAL A 55 0.87 -2.72 -5.31
CA VAL A 55 0.79 -1.65 -6.32
C VAL A 55 1.76 -1.90 -7.45
N ASN A 56 2.96 -2.44 -7.19
CA ASN A 56 3.91 -2.82 -8.24
C ASN A 56 3.34 -3.90 -9.18
N ALA A 57 2.72 -4.94 -8.63
CA ALA A 57 2.02 -5.95 -9.44
C ALA A 57 0.85 -5.35 -10.22
N LEU A 58 0.07 -4.45 -9.60
CA LEU A 58 -1.01 -3.72 -10.28
C LEU A 58 -0.49 -2.86 -11.43
N THR A 59 0.60 -2.12 -11.25
CA THR A 59 1.20 -1.28 -12.30
C THR A 59 1.59 -2.11 -13.52
N ALA A 60 2.15 -3.31 -13.32
CA ALA A 60 2.46 -4.22 -14.42
C ALA A 60 1.23 -4.74 -15.17
N LEU A 61 0.09 -4.90 -14.49
CA LEU A 61 -1.18 -5.27 -15.13
C LEU A 61 -1.77 -4.08 -15.90
N ILE A 62 -1.81 -2.90 -15.28
CA ILE A 62 -2.29 -1.65 -15.88
C ILE A 62 -1.48 -1.29 -17.12
N ALA A 63 -0.17 -1.52 -17.13
CA ALA A 63 0.66 -1.27 -18.31
C ALA A 63 0.20 -2.04 -19.56
N GLN A 64 -0.55 -3.13 -19.40
CA GLN A 64 -1.07 -3.95 -20.50
C GLN A 64 -2.48 -3.50 -20.96
N SER A 65 -3.31 -3.00 -20.06
CA SER A 65 -4.71 -2.66 -20.35
C SER A 65 -4.97 -1.15 -20.45
N ASP A 66 -4.36 -0.35 -19.59
CA ASP A 66 -4.66 1.07 -19.35
C ASP A 66 -3.36 1.87 -19.13
N PRO A 67 -2.46 1.96 -20.13
CA PRO A 67 -1.10 2.50 -19.96
C PRO A 67 -1.05 3.95 -19.44
N ASP A 68 -2.09 4.75 -19.68
CA ASP A 68 -2.20 6.13 -19.18
C ASP A 68 -2.28 6.21 -17.64
N LEU A 69 -2.64 5.11 -16.96
CA LEU A 69 -2.70 5.03 -15.50
C LEU A 69 -1.38 4.59 -14.85
N VAL A 70 -0.36 4.22 -15.64
CA VAL A 70 0.94 3.76 -15.13
C VAL A 70 1.62 4.87 -14.33
N THR A 71 1.58 6.13 -14.78
CA THR A 71 2.20 7.25 -14.06
C THR A 71 1.61 7.46 -12.68
N SER A 72 0.28 7.36 -12.54
CA SER A 72 -0.42 7.51 -11.26
C SER A 72 -0.02 6.42 -10.27
N THR A 73 -0.04 5.16 -10.70
CA THR A 73 0.33 4.03 -9.82
C THR A 73 1.83 4.01 -9.49
N SER A 74 2.67 4.37 -10.45
CA SER A 74 4.13 4.54 -10.23
C SER A 74 4.41 5.62 -9.20
N SER A 75 3.69 6.75 -9.25
CA SER A 75 3.82 7.82 -8.26
C SER A 75 3.46 7.34 -6.85
N ILE A 76 2.39 6.55 -6.70
CA ILE A 76 2.01 5.94 -5.41
C ILE A 76 3.17 5.09 -4.88
N ILE A 77 3.75 4.20 -5.70
CA ILE A 77 4.88 3.35 -5.30
C ILE A 77 6.04 4.18 -4.73
N THR A 78 6.40 5.30 -5.38
CA THR A 78 7.52 6.14 -4.89
C THR A 78 7.23 6.79 -3.53
N ILE A 79 5.96 7.07 -3.21
CA ILE A 79 5.56 7.63 -1.93
C ILE A 79 5.50 6.54 -0.86
N GLU A 80 4.92 5.38 -1.18
CA GLU A 80 4.91 4.21 -0.29
C GLU A 80 6.33 3.77 0.08
N ALA A 81 7.27 3.76 -0.86
CA ALA A 81 8.68 3.46 -0.58
C ALA A 81 9.31 4.44 0.43
N ARG A 82 8.91 5.73 0.41
CA ARG A 82 9.36 6.72 1.39
C ARG A 82 8.68 6.52 2.75
N HIS A 83 7.42 6.09 2.77
CA HIS A 83 6.73 5.69 4.01
C HIS A 83 7.42 4.46 4.63
N ASP A 84 7.75 3.45 3.83
CA ASP A 84 8.43 2.23 4.28
C ASP A 84 9.79 2.55 4.89
N ALA A 85 10.62 3.31 4.17
CA ALA A 85 11.92 3.76 4.64
C ALA A 85 11.82 4.57 5.94
N PHE A 86 10.80 5.44 6.06
CA PHE A 86 10.53 6.19 7.29
C PHE A 86 10.23 5.25 8.47
N PHE A 87 9.34 4.26 8.30
CA PHE A 87 9.01 3.32 9.36
C PHE A 87 10.21 2.50 9.79
N ARG A 88 11.04 2.03 8.84
CA ARG A 88 12.28 1.30 9.14
C ARG A 88 13.26 2.15 9.96
N ILE A 89 13.51 3.39 9.55
CA ILE A 89 14.41 4.30 10.28
C ILE A 89 13.90 4.55 11.70
N ALA A 90 12.58 4.71 11.86
CA ALA A 90 11.97 4.97 13.16
C ALA A 90 12.18 3.84 14.19
N VAL A 91 12.46 2.61 13.71
CA VAL A 91 12.80 1.44 14.54
C VAL A 91 14.24 0.96 14.34
N ALA A 92 15.13 1.85 13.87
CA ALA A 92 16.56 1.59 13.65
C ALA A 92 16.87 0.41 12.69
N GLN A 93 16.00 0.16 11.72
CA GLN A 93 16.23 -0.77 10.62
C GLN A 93 16.82 -0.07 9.38
N VAL A 94 17.43 -0.84 8.48
CA VAL A 94 17.96 -0.36 7.21
C VAL A 94 16.80 0.10 6.31
N PRO A 95 16.78 1.35 5.80
CA PRO A 95 15.64 1.89 5.04
C PRO A 95 15.40 1.25 3.67
N ASN A 96 16.42 0.59 3.11
CA ASN A 96 16.42 -0.02 1.78
C ASN A 96 17.01 -1.45 1.88
N PRO A 97 16.27 -2.41 2.46
CA PRO A 97 16.80 -3.73 2.82
C PRO A 97 17.15 -4.61 1.62
N THR A 98 16.55 -4.36 0.46
CA THR A 98 16.76 -5.10 -0.79
C THR A 98 16.94 -4.13 -1.96
N PRO A 99 17.62 -4.55 -3.06
CA PRO A 99 17.78 -3.71 -4.24
C PRO A 99 16.51 -3.54 -5.07
N PHE A 100 15.55 -4.46 -4.90
CA PHE A 100 14.25 -4.45 -5.58
C PHE A 100 13.15 -4.87 -4.61
N ASP A 101 11.99 -4.25 -4.73
CA ASP A 101 10.77 -4.70 -4.08
C ASP A 101 10.17 -5.89 -4.82
N THR A 102 9.58 -6.82 -4.08
CA THR A 102 8.95 -8.01 -4.66
C THR A 102 7.48 -7.72 -4.98
N PRO A 103 7.04 -7.84 -6.25
CA PRO A 103 5.62 -7.74 -6.57
C PRO A 103 4.81 -8.79 -5.82
N LEU A 104 3.67 -8.38 -5.25
CA LEU A 104 2.74 -9.24 -4.54
C LEU A 104 1.48 -9.39 -5.36
N SER A 105 1.04 -10.63 -5.58
CA SER A 105 -0.22 -10.85 -6.29
C SER A 105 -1.40 -10.26 -5.51
N PRO A 106 -2.48 -9.84 -6.19
CA PRO A 106 -3.67 -9.31 -5.52
C PRO A 106 -4.22 -10.25 -4.44
N THR A 107 -4.18 -11.57 -4.67
CA THR A 107 -4.61 -12.58 -3.69
C THR A 107 -3.75 -12.54 -2.42
N TYR A 108 -2.43 -12.46 -2.55
CA TYR A 108 -1.54 -12.40 -1.38
C TYR A 108 -1.72 -11.08 -0.61
N ALA A 109 -1.82 -9.96 -1.33
CA ALA A 109 -2.08 -8.66 -0.72
C ALA A 109 -3.41 -8.66 0.06
N PHE A 110 -4.48 -9.21 -0.55
CA PHE A 110 -5.78 -9.34 0.09
C PHE A 110 -5.73 -10.22 1.35
N ASN A 111 -5.10 -11.39 1.27
CA ASN A 111 -4.99 -12.31 2.41
C ASN A 111 -4.19 -11.72 3.58
N LEU A 112 -3.16 -10.92 3.30
CA LEU A 112 -2.40 -10.22 4.33
C LEU A 112 -3.27 -9.22 5.10
N VAL A 113 -4.11 -8.46 4.39
CA VAL A 113 -5.00 -7.48 5.02
C VAL A 113 -6.16 -8.16 5.74
N LEU A 114 -6.66 -9.29 5.22
CA LEU A 114 -7.77 -10.04 5.80
C LEU A 114 -7.50 -10.47 7.25
N ALA A 115 -6.24 -10.68 7.63
CA ALA A 115 -5.85 -11.00 9.00
C ALA A 115 -6.21 -9.89 10.02
N PHE A 116 -6.49 -8.67 9.56
CA PHE A 116 -6.85 -7.53 10.40
C PHE A 116 -8.32 -7.14 10.30
N VAL A 117 -9.09 -7.75 9.39
CA VAL A 117 -10.50 -7.44 9.18
C VAL A 117 -11.34 -8.06 10.30
N GLU A 118 -12.21 -7.26 10.91
CA GLU A 118 -13.19 -7.78 11.86
C GLU A 118 -14.28 -8.61 11.16
N PRO A 119 -14.79 -9.69 11.79
CA PRO A 119 -15.87 -10.52 11.25
C PRO A 119 -17.17 -9.74 10.94
#